data_AF-Q4C8X1-F1
#
_entry.id   AF-Q4C8X1-F1
#
_cell.length_a   1.000
_cell.length_b   1.000
_cell.length_c   1.000
_cell.angle_alpha   90.00
_cell.angle_beta   90.00
_cell.angle_gamma   90.00
#
_symmetry.space_group_name_H-M   'P 1'
#
loop_
_entity.id
_entity.type
_entity.pdbx_description
1 polymer ?
#
loop_
_entity_poly.entity_id
_entity_poly.type
_entity_poly.pdbx_seq_one_letter_code
_entity_poly.pdbx_strand_id
1 'polypeptide(L)'
;MLSNWGISLSSLSEYKDYHSNYPMPDGTTRYLGLMAERVTDTLYKSEEEWMSTEVSSEVAAYFGEMIPEKDGMIQRLRVDKLLSDAQRSWLLPENLSQ
;
A
#
# COMPACT_ATOMS: atom_id res chain seq x y z
N MET A 1 -1.32 22.79 6.06
CA MET A 1 -0.33 21.82 6.58
C MET A 1 -0.51 20.53 5.80
N LEU A 2 0.25 20.31 4.73
CA LEU A 2 0.16 19.11 3.91
C LEU A 2 1.59 18.69 3.57
N SER A 3 2.09 17.66 4.23
CA SER A 3 3.37 17.04 3.88
C SER A 3 3.49 15.70 4.59
N ASN A 4 3.15 14.61 3.91
CA ASN A 4 3.90 13.34 4.02
C ASN A 4 3.47 12.31 2.95
N TRP A 5 3.94 12.47 1.71
CA TRP A 5 4.00 11.35 0.75
C TRP A 5 5.43 11.28 0.22
N GLY A 6 6.32 10.72 1.04
CA GLY A 6 7.71 10.49 0.68
C GLY A 6 7.86 9.20 -0.12
N ILE A 7 7.71 9.29 -1.44
CA ILE A 7 8.20 8.24 -2.34
C ILE A 7 9.64 8.62 -2.69
N SER A 8 10.62 7.90 -2.13
CA SER A 8 12.04 8.06 -2.46
C SER A 8 12.44 7.06 -3.53
N LEU A 9 12.90 7.55 -4.67
CA LEU A 9 13.29 6.77 -5.84
C LEU A 9 14.81 6.57 -5.85
N SER A 10 15.28 5.32 -5.68
CA SER A 10 16.63 4.92 -6.08
C SER A 10 16.53 3.87 -7.18
N SER A 11 16.87 4.27 -8.40
CA SER A 11 16.94 3.44 -9.60
C SER A 11 18.07 2.42 -9.48
N LEU A 12 17.81 1.13 -9.77
CA LEU A 12 18.62 0.24 -10.62
C LEU A 12 17.94 -1.15 -10.76
N SER A 13 17.89 -1.65 -12.00
CA SER A 13 17.32 -2.93 -12.48
C SER A 13 15.80 -3.01 -12.61
N GLU A 14 15.32 -3.87 -13.52
CA GLU A 14 13.96 -3.96 -14.10
C GLU A 14 12.80 -4.20 -13.11
N TYR A 15 13.06 -4.19 -11.80
CA TYR A 15 12.07 -4.22 -10.73
C TYR A 15 12.07 -2.87 -10.01
N LYS A 16 10.94 -2.16 -10.02
CA LYS A 16 10.78 -0.95 -9.23
C LYS A 16 10.25 -1.34 -7.86
N ASP A 17 11.09 -1.22 -6.84
CA ASP A 17 10.70 -1.40 -5.44
C ASP A 17 9.99 -0.14 -4.93
N TYR A 18 8.78 -0.31 -4.39
CA TYR A 18 8.00 0.80 -3.80
C TYR A 18 8.01 0.71 -2.30
N HIS A 19 8.59 1.70 -1.64
CA HIS A 19 8.52 1.85 -0.19
C HIS A 19 7.26 2.63 0.18
N SER A 20 6.36 1.99 0.92
CA SER A 20 5.22 2.64 1.54
C SER A 20 5.42 2.81 3.04
N ASN A 21 4.91 3.92 3.58
CA ASN A 21 4.81 4.13 5.01
C ASN A 21 3.75 3.18 5.58
N TYR A 22 4.19 2.15 6.30
CA TYR A 22 3.31 1.20 6.96
C TYR A 22 3.08 1.62 8.42
N PRO A 23 1.83 1.89 8.83
CA PRO A 23 1.51 2.30 10.19
C PRO A 23 1.59 1.11 11.15
N MET A 24 2.30 1.31 12.28
CA MET A 24 2.39 0.34 13.36
C MET A 24 1.38 0.65 14.47
N PRO A 25 0.93 -0.35 15.25
CA PRO A 25 -0.02 -0.14 16.36
C PRO A 25 0.50 0.81 17.46
N ASP A 26 1.82 0.93 17.62
CA ASP A 26 2.48 1.84 18.56
C ASP A 26 2.49 3.31 18.10
N GLY A 27 1.87 3.61 16.95
CA GLY A 27 1.83 4.95 16.35
C GLY A 27 3.09 5.30 15.55
N THR A 28 4.08 4.41 15.48
CA THR A 28 5.25 4.60 14.62
C THR A 28 4.97 4.14 13.19
N THR A 29 5.89 4.46 12.28
CA THR A 29 5.84 4.02 10.89
C THR A 29 7.05 3.15 10.59
N ARG A 30 6.88 2.14 9.75
CA ARG A 30 7.97 1.35 9.17
C ARG A 30 7.88 1.39 7.64
N TYR A 31 8.99 1.14 6.96
CA TYR A 31 8.98 0.99 5.51
C TYR A 31 8.55 -0.42 5.14
N LEU A 32 7.57 -0.51 4.24
CA LEU A 32 7.16 -1.76 3.61
C LEU A 32 7.45 -1.66 2.10
N GLY A 33 8.31 -2.54 1.60
CA GLY A 33 8.56 -2.69 0.16
C GLY A 33 7.46 -3.54 -0.49
N LEU A 34 6.85 -3.05 -1.56
CA LEU A 34 5.92 -3.82 -2.38
C LEU A 34 6.56 -4.19 -3.71
N MET A 35 6.43 -5.47 -4.05
CA MET A 35 6.82 -6.02 -5.35
C MET A 35 5.59 -6.04 -6.26
N ALA A 36 5.73 -5.49 -7.46
CA ALA A 36 4.71 -5.52 -8.49
C ALA A 36 5.36 -5.90 -9.82
N GLU A 37 4.59 -6.56 -10.70
CA GLU A 37 5.07 -6.89 -12.05
C GLU A 37 5.51 -5.62 -12.80
N ARG A 38 4.67 -4.57 -12.74
CA ARG A 38 4.89 -3.31 -13.43
C ARG A 38 4.28 -2.16 -12.63
N VAL A 39 4.85 -0.98 -12.80
CA VAL A 39 4.20 0.27 -12.43
C VAL A 39 4.18 1.18 -13.63
N THR A 40 2.96 1.55 -13.99
CA THR A 40 2.65 2.20 -15.26
C THR A 40 2.53 3.70 -15.09
N ASP A 41 1.72 4.14 -14.11
CA ASP A 41 1.26 5.52 -14.03
C ASP A 41 1.19 6.02 -12.58
N THR A 42 1.10 7.34 -12.43
CA THR A 42 0.71 8.00 -11.18
C THR A 42 -0.52 8.84 -11.48
N LEU A 43 -1.62 8.54 -10.79
CA LEU A 43 -2.92 9.16 -11.05
C LEU A 43 -3.33 10.00 -9.85
N TYR A 44 -3.95 11.15 -10.13
CA TYR A 44 -4.68 11.91 -9.12
C TYR A 44 -6.17 11.61 -9.27
N LYS A 45 -6.80 11.17 -8.18
CA LYS A 45 -8.23 10.80 -8.12
C LYS A 45 -8.86 11.45 -6.91
N SER A 46 -10.03 12.04 -7.11
CA SER A 46 -10.84 12.59 -6.02
C SER A 46 -11.47 11.45 -5.18
N GLU A 47 -11.80 11.71 -3.92
CA GLU A 47 -12.39 10.69 -3.04
C GLU A 47 -13.79 10.26 -3.55
N GLU A 48 -14.51 11.15 -4.24
CA GLU A 48 -15.83 10.90 -4.80
C GLU A 48 -15.83 9.96 -6.02
N GLU A 49 -14.68 9.78 -6.67
CA GLU A 49 -14.54 8.84 -7.80
C GLU A 49 -14.50 7.37 -7.32
N TRP A 50 -14.15 7.13 -6.06
CA TRP A 50 -14.00 5.80 -5.50
C TRP A 50 -15.35 5.17 -5.19
N MET A 51 -15.56 3.95 -5.69
CA MET A 51 -16.74 3.14 -5.42
C MET A 51 -16.41 2.10 -4.35
N SER A 52 -17.30 1.94 -3.35
CA SER A 52 -17.13 0.93 -2.33
C SER A 52 -17.15 -0.48 -2.92
N THR A 53 -16.22 -1.30 -2.48
CA THR A 53 -16.15 -2.71 -2.88
C THR A 53 -16.89 -3.56 -1.85
N GLU A 54 -17.88 -4.34 -2.27
CA GLU A 54 -18.62 -5.26 -1.38
C GLU A 54 -17.84 -6.53 -1.00
N VAL A 55 -16.52 -6.57 -1.26
CA VAL A 55 -15.66 -7.71 -0.93
C VAL A 55 -15.38 -7.72 0.58
N SER A 56 -16.36 -8.18 1.33
CA SER A 56 -16.28 -8.51 2.75
C SER A 56 -15.75 -9.94 2.87
N SER A 57 -14.45 -10.13 2.71
CA SER A 57 -13.78 -11.37 3.11
C SER A 57 -12.62 -11.04 4.03
N GLU A 58 -12.57 -11.68 5.20
CA GLU A 58 -11.44 -11.59 6.13
C GLU A 58 -10.11 -11.93 5.44
N VAL A 59 -10.16 -12.77 4.40
CA VAL A 59 -9.00 -13.23 3.63
C VAL A 59 -8.41 -12.14 2.71
N ALA A 60 -9.17 -11.07 2.43
CA ALA A 60 -8.75 -10.03 1.49
C ALA A 60 -9.02 -8.60 2.01
N ALA A 61 -8.81 -8.40 3.31
CA ALA A 61 -9.03 -7.12 4.00
C ALA A 61 -8.20 -5.95 3.43
N TYR A 62 -7.17 -6.22 2.62
CA TYR A 62 -6.38 -5.20 1.93
C TYR A 62 -7.04 -4.64 0.66
N PHE A 63 -8.07 -5.28 0.10
CA PHE A 63 -8.82 -4.67 -1.00
C PHE A 63 -9.67 -3.52 -0.48
N GLY A 64 -9.46 -2.32 -1.02
CA GLY A 64 -10.24 -1.12 -0.74
C GLY A 64 -11.28 -0.86 -1.81
N GLU A 65 -11.55 0.41 -2.04
CA GLU A 65 -12.44 0.93 -3.07
C GLU A 65 -11.88 0.74 -4.48
N MET A 66 -12.73 0.87 -5.49
CA MET A 66 -12.38 0.73 -6.91
C MET A 66 -12.76 1.96 -7.72
N ILE A 67 -12.04 2.21 -8.81
CA ILE A 67 -12.40 3.20 -9.83
C ILE A 67 -12.42 2.52 -11.20
N PRO A 68 -13.51 2.65 -11.97
CA PRO A 68 -13.56 2.18 -13.34
C PRO A 68 -12.76 3.14 -14.23
N GLU A 69 -11.89 2.59 -15.05
CA GLU A 69 -11.11 3.30 -16.05
C GLU A 69 -11.42 2.76 -17.45
N LYS A 70 -11.03 3.51 -18.47
CA LYS A 70 -11.21 3.10 -19.88
C LYS A 70 -10.63 1.71 -20.19
N ASP A 71 -9.52 1.34 -19.54
CA ASP A 71 -8.75 0.13 -19.84
C ASP A 71 -8.92 -0.97 -18.77
N GLY A 72 -9.85 -0.80 -17.82
CA GLY A 72 -10.10 -1.78 -16.77
C GLY A 72 -10.53 -1.16 -15.45
N MET A 73 -10.31 -1.88 -14.36
CA MET A 73 -10.64 -1.43 -13.01
C MET A 73 -9.35 -1.15 -12.23
N ILE A 74 -9.28 0.00 -11.56
CA ILE A 74 -8.22 0.30 -10.59
C ILE A 74 -8.74 -0.06 -9.20
N GLN A 75 -8.03 -0.97 -8.52
CA GLN A 75 -8.33 -1.40 -7.16
C GLN A 75 -7.38 -0.71 -6.17
N ARG A 76 -7.92 0.04 -5.20
CA ARG A 76 -7.13 0.60 -4.10
C ARG A 76 -6.66 -0.53 -3.19
N LEU A 77 -5.40 -0.48 -2.76
CA LEU A 77 -4.88 -1.30 -1.68
C LEU A 77 -4.85 -0.51 -0.37
N ARG A 78 -5.40 -1.11 0.69
CA ARG A 78 -5.34 -0.59 2.06
C ARG A 78 -4.05 -1.08 2.71
N VAL A 79 -3.02 -0.22 2.71
CA VAL A 79 -1.66 -0.57 3.15
C VAL A 79 -1.65 -1.08 4.60
N ASP A 80 -2.45 -0.48 5.48
CA ASP A 80 -2.59 -0.86 6.89
C ASP A 80 -3.20 -2.26 7.11
N LYS A 81 -3.82 -2.84 6.06
CA LYS A 81 -4.43 -4.18 6.08
C LYS A 81 -3.67 -5.23 5.27
N LEU A 82 -2.52 -4.88 4.68
CA LEU A 82 -1.73 -5.81 3.85
C LEU A 82 -1.16 -6.99 4.64
N LEU A 83 -0.82 -6.77 5.91
CA LEU A 83 -0.25 -7.79 6.78
C LEU A 83 -1.23 -8.14 7.88
N SER A 84 -1.48 -9.43 8.07
CA SER A 84 -2.07 -9.94 9.32
C SER A 84 -1.15 -9.65 10.51
N ASP A 85 -1.70 -9.71 11.73
CA ASP A 85 -0.92 -9.50 12.95
C ASP A 85 0.28 -10.46 13.07
N ALA A 86 0.09 -11.71 12.64
CA ALA A 86 1.15 -12.71 12.61
C ALA A 86 2.27 -12.35 11.61
N GLN A 87 1.92 -11.94 10.40
CA GLN A 87 2.89 -11.51 9.38
C GLN A 87 3.62 -10.23 9.81
N ARG A 88 2.91 -9.26 10.39
CA ARG A 88 3.53 -8.03 10.91
C ARG A 88 4.56 -8.34 12.00
N SER A 89 4.22 -9.22 12.94
CA SER A 89 5.14 -9.60 14.02
C SER A 89 6.41 -10.29 13.49
N TRP A 90 6.30 -11.03 12.38
CA TRP A 90 7.42 -11.74 11.78
C TRP A 90 8.28 -10.86 10.85
N LEU A 91 7.65 -10.03 10.02
CA LEU A 91 8.33 -9.20 9.00
C LEU A 91 8.82 -7.85 9.53
N LEU A 92 8.11 -7.28 10.51
CA LEU A 92 8.35 -5.94 11.05
C LEU A 92 8.49 -5.99 12.58
N PRO A 93 9.43 -6.78 13.14
CA PRO A 93 9.56 -6.89 14.59
C PRO A 93 9.98 -5.55 15.21
N GLU A 94 9.48 -5.29 16.43
CA GLU A 94 9.74 -4.04 17.18
C GLU A 94 11.23 -3.79 17.44
N ASN A 95 12.06 -4.83 17.32
CA ASN A 95 13.46 -4.82 17.69
C ASN A 95 14.35 -5.27 16.51
N LEU A 96 14.35 -4.51 15.42
CA LEU A 96 15.51 -4.46 14.51
C LEU A 96 16.48 -3.42 15.07
N SER A 97 17.06 -3.70 16.24
CA SER A 97 18.24 -2.97 16.71
C SER A 97 19.34 -3.11 15.67
N GLN A 98 19.64 -2.00 14.97
CA GLN A 98 20.85 -1.82 14.18
C GLN A 98 22.06 -1.67 15.10
#